data_AF-A0A7V5LRX0-F1
#
_entry.id   AF-A0A7V5LRX0-F1
#
_cell.length_a   1.000
_cell.length_b   1.000
_cell.length_c   1.000
_cell.angle_alpha   90.00
_cell.angle_beta   90.00
_cell.angle_gamma   90.00
#
_symmetry.space_group_name_H-M   'P 1'
#
loop_
_entity.id
_entity.type
_entity.pdbx_description
1 polymer ?
#
loop_
_entity_poly.entity_id
_entity_poly.type
_entity_poly.pdbx_seq_one_letter_code
_entity_poly.pdbx_strand_id
1 'polypeptide(L)' 'MPIGNSPGINNVRKLIRRVSRCDYPVIIRGETRVGKTLTARIIHLASFRKDRTFFI' A
#
# COMPACT_ATOMS: atom_id res chain seq x y z
N MET A 1 7.90 -1.09 3.41
CA MET A 1 7.72 0.06 2.50
C MET A 1 8.28 -0.29 1.12
N PRO A 2 7.79 0.30 0.01
CA PRO A 2 8.36 0.07 -1.33
C PRO A 2 9.82 0.54 -1.41
N ILE A 3 10.67 -0.24 -2.09
CA ILE A 3 12.11 0.00 -2.25
C ILE A 3 12.35 0.91 -3.48
N GLY A 4 13.44 1.67 -3.48
CA GLY A 4 13.84 2.56 -4.58
C GLY A 4 13.61 4.05 -4.28
N ASN A 5 14.15 4.94 -5.12
CA ASN A 5 14.08 6.39 -4.91
C ASN A 5 13.53 7.16 -6.12
N SER A 6 12.83 6.47 -7.03
CA SER A 6 12.22 7.13 -8.18
C SER A 6 11.03 8.01 -7.77
N PRO A 7 10.69 9.04 -8.57
CA PRO A 7 9.50 9.85 -8.35
C PRO A 7 8.21 9.02 -8.21
N GLY A 8 8.09 7.94 -9.00
CA GLY A 8 6.96 7.01 -8.92
C GLY A 8 6.86 6.31 -7.57
N ILE A 9 7.98 5.79 -7.05
CA ILE A 9 8.01 5.15 -5.71
C ILE A 9 7.71 6.16 -4.61
N ASN A 10 8.20 7.38 -4.72
CA ASN A 10 7.88 8.44 -3.76
C ASN A 10 6.39 8.80 -3.78
N ASN A 11 5.75 8.80 -4.94
CA ASN A 11 4.30 9.00 -5.03
C ASN A 11 3.52 7.83 -4.39
N VAL A 12 3.93 6.59 -4.65
CA VAL A 12 3.33 5.40 -4.01
C VAL A 12 3.44 5.51 -2.48
N ARG A 13 4.60 5.89 -1.93
CA ARG A 13 4.78 6.09 -0.48
C ARG A 13 3.83 7.16 0.08
N LYS A 14 3.62 8.26 -0.64
CA LYS A 14 2.67 9.33 -0.24
C LYS A 14 1.24 8.81 -0.23
N LEU A 15 0.84 8.08 -1.26
CA LEU A 15 -0.51 7.51 -1.37
C LEU A 15 -0.78 6.50 -0.26
N ILE A 16 0.14 5.57 0.00
CA ILE A 16 0.06 4.61 1.11
C ILE A 16 -0.21 5.34 2.43
N ARG A 17 0.60 6.36 2.75
CA ARG A 17 0.45 7.12 4.00
C ARG A 17 -0.92 7.82 4.11
N ARG A 18 -1.45 8.30 2.99
CA ARG A 18 -2.75 8.97 2.95
C ARG A 18 -3.88 7.96 3.18
N VAL A 19 -3.89 6.87 2.42
CA VAL A 19 -5.01 5.90 2.46
C VAL A 19 -5.02 5.03 3.72
N SER A 20 -3.86 4.75 4.32
CA SER A 20 -3.78 3.99 5.57
C SER A 20 -4.44 4.69 6.77
N ARG A 21 -4.70 6.00 6.69
CA ARG A 21 -5.38 6.78 7.73
C ARG A 21 -6.91 6.70 7.65
N CYS A 22 -7.45 6.05 6.62
CA CYS A 22 -8.89 5.97 6.40
C CYS A 22 -9.35 4.51 6.27
N ASP A 23 -10.64 4.27 6.49
CA ASP A 23 -11.24 2.94 6.36
C ASP A 23 -11.93 2.72 4.99
N TYR A 24 -11.58 3.53 3.99
CA TYR A 24 -12.15 3.40 2.64
C TYR A 24 -11.53 2.21 1.88
N PRO A 25 -12.30 1.57 0.97
CA PRO A 25 -11.75 0.61 0.02
C PRO A 25 -10.65 1.23 -0.85
N VAL A 26 -9.57 0.48 -1.10
CA VAL A 26 -8.44 0.91 -1.93
C VAL A 26 -8.27 -0.02 -3.11
N ILE A 27 -8.23 0.53 -4.33
CA ILE A 27 -7.94 -0.22 -5.56
C ILE A 27 -6.47 -0.03 -5.93
N ILE A 28 -5.72 -1.13 -6.05
CA ILE A 28 -4.32 -1.10 -6.46
C ILE A 28 -4.22 -1.56 -7.92
N ARG A 29 -3.81 -0.65 -8.80
CA ARG A 29 -3.63 -0.89 -10.24
C ARG A 29 -2.16 -1.04 -10.62
N GLY A 30 -1.90 -1.70 -11.74
CA GLY A 30 -0.56 -1.92 -12.30
C GLY A 30 -0.47 -3.23 -13.09
N GLU A 31 0.64 -3.45 -13.77
CA GLU A 31 0.90 -4.67 -14.55
C GLU A 31 1.14 -5.90 -13.67
N THR A 32 1.18 -7.08 -14.28
CA THR A 32 1.50 -8.32 -13.58
C THR A 32 2.91 -8.23 -12.94
N ARG A 33 3.08 -8.78 -11.72
CA ARG A 33 4.36 -8.84 -10.98
C ARG A 33 4.98 -7.51 -10.50
N VAL A 34 4.28 -6.38 -10.52
CA VAL A 34 4.81 -5.07 -10.05
C VAL A 34 4.70 -4.82 -8.52
N GLY A 35 4.41 -5.85 -7.71
CA GLY A 35 4.34 -5.69 -6.25
C GLY A 35 3.03 -5.10 -5.69
N LYS A 36 1.90 -5.28 -6.40
CA LYS A 36 0.57 -4.86 -5.92
C LYS A 36 0.19 -5.50 -4.58
N THR A 37 0.44 -6.79 -4.43
CA THR A 37 0.26 -7.54 -3.17
C THR A 37 1.10 -7.00 -2.03
N LEU A 38 2.38 -6.69 -2.29
CA LEU A 38 3.25 -6.08 -1.31
C LEU A 38 2.71 -4.71 -0.89
N THR A 39 2.20 -3.93 -1.84
CA THR A 39 1.59 -2.62 -1.59
C THR A 39 0.35 -2.74 -0.70
N ALA A 40 -0.54 -3.69 -0.97
CA ALA A 40 -1.72 -3.96 -0.15
C ALA A 40 -1.34 -4.29 1.30
N ARG A 41 -0.35 -5.18 1.48
CA ARG A 41 0.15 -5.57 2.81
C ARG A 41 0.77 -4.38 3.56
N ILE A 42 1.50 -3.51 2.86
CA ILE A 42 2.07 -2.30 3.46
C ILE A 42 0.96 -1.33 3.90
N ILE A 43 -0.09 -1.16 3.09
CA ILE A 43 -1.23 -0.31 3.45
C ILE A 43 -1.89 -0.83 4.74
N HIS A 44 -2.12 -2.15 4.82
CA HIS A 44 -2.68 -2.81 6.00
C HIS A 44 -1.83 -2.56 7.25
N LEU A 45 -0.53 -2.86 7.18
CA LEU A 45 0.41 -2.69 8.29
C LEU A 45 0.56 -1.24 8.75
N ALA A 46 0.37 -0.27 7.85
CA ALA A 46 0.43 1.15 8.16
C ALA A 46 -0.92 1.74 8.62
N SER A 47 -1.99 0.95 8.63
CA SER A 47 -3.34 1.40 9.00
C SER A 47 -3.70 1.07 10.44
N PHE A 48 -4.83 1.62 10.92
CA PHE A 48 -5.43 1.26 12.20
C PHE A 48 -5.88 -0.21 12.28
N ARG A 49 -5.96 -0.91 11.13
CA ARG A 49 -6.35 -2.32 11.02
C ARG A 49 -5.15 -3.28 11.07
N LYS A 50 -3.93 -2.80 11.30
CA LYS A 50 -2.69 -3.60 11.28
C LYS A 50 -2.75 -4.89 12.12
N ASP A 51 -3.48 -4.88 13.23
CA ASP A 51 -3.60 -6.00 14.18
C ASP A 51 -4.69 -7.00 13.77
N ARG A 52 -5.49 -6.69 12.74
CA ARG A 52 -6.46 -7.62 12.14
C ARG A 52 -5.78 -8.53 11.12
N THR A 53 -6.35 -9.70 10.92
CA THR A 53 -5.91 -10.64 9.88
C THR A 53 -5.98 -10.00 8.49
N PHE A 54 -4.92 -10.21 7.70
CA PHE A 54 -4.83 -9.74 6.32
C PHE A 54 -4.81 -10.94 5.37
N PHE A 55 -5.77 -10.98 4.45
CA PHE A 55 -5.86 -11.98 3.38
C PHE A 55 -5.49 -11.32 2.05
N ILE A 56 -4.88 -12.09 1.14
CA ILE A 56 -4.47 -11.63 -0.19
C ILE A 56 -5.26 -12.31 -1.29
#